data_AF-A0A1Y1YHA5-F1
#
_entry.id   AF-A0A1Y1YHA5-F1
#
_cell.length_a   1.000
_cell.length_b   1.000
_cell.length_c   1.000
_cell.angle_alpha   90.00
_cell.angle_beta   90.00
_cell.angle_gamma   90.00
#
_symmetry.space_group_name_H-M   'P 1'
#
loop_
_entity.id
_entity.type
_entity.pdbx_description
1 polymer ?
#
loop_
_entity_poly.entity_id
_entity_poly.type
_entity_poly.pdbx_seq_one_letter_code
_entity_poly.pdbx_strand_id
1 'polypeptide(L)'
;MIHEHQRADRDDHFSFRCQNVKGFEEALAEVKEKKLGGASELCSDASVAAAVGFVGSAFFVQPPGVAKDSSTWDAESIMLYWAGSFAKDDCLKREKDDKTLCPLTYDENHGKAPEKEHLIPRAFQPSKMDVEFIRDIYGLDDSDEPERKSLVPLRG
;
A
#
# COMPACT_ATOMS: atom_id res chain seq x y z
N MET A 1 -2.75 -5.03 -12.68
CA MET A 1 -2.57 -3.76 -11.95
C MET A 1 -1.52 -4.00 -10.89
N ILE A 2 -0.62 -3.05 -10.66
CA ILE A 2 0.24 -3.09 -9.47
C ILE A 2 -0.57 -2.65 -8.25
N HIS A 3 -0.03 -2.81 -7.03
CA HIS A 3 -0.66 -2.16 -5.89
C HIS A 3 -0.46 -0.65 -5.97
N GLU A 4 -1.47 0.10 -5.55
CA GLU A 4 -1.49 1.57 -5.60
C GLU A 4 -0.30 2.15 -4.82
N HIS A 5 0.05 1.55 -3.67
CA HIS A 5 1.23 1.95 -2.88
C HIS A 5 2.60 1.60 -3.49
N GLN A 6 2.64 1.04 -4.70
CA GLN A 6 3.90 0.71 -5.39
C GLN A 6 4.16 1.61 -6.61
N ARG A 7 3.31 2.61 -6.84
CA ARG A 7 3.51 3.63 -7.88
C ARG A 7 4.80 4.42 -7.66
N ALA A 8 5.27 5.06 -8.73
CA ALA A 8 6.49 5.88 -8.66
C ALA A 8 6.28 7.23 -7.96
N ASP A 9 5.05 7.77 -7.99
CA ASP A 9 4.62 9.02 -7.34
C ASP A 9 4.06 8.81 -5.92
N ARG A 10 4.16 7.60 -5.39
CA ARG A 10 3.50 7.20 -4.15
C ARG A 10 3.85 8.08 -2.94
N ASP A 11 5.12 8.51 -2.87
CA ASP A 11 5.67 9.22 -1.71
C ASP A 11 5.16 10.68 -1.71
N ASP A 12 4.52 11.12 -2.80
CA ASP A 12 3.74 12.36 -2.86
C ASP A 12 2.33 12.18 -2.25
N HIS A 13 1.88 10.96 -1.95
CA HIS A 13 0.50 10.71 -1.51
C HIS A 13 0.42 10.06 -0.12
N PHE A 14 1.43 9.31 0.31
CA PHE A 14 1.45 8.68 1.63
C PHE A 14 2.84 8.56 2.24
N SER A 15 2.85 8.41 3.57
CA SER A 15 4.02 8.15 4.38
C SER A 15 4.16 6.64 4.64
N PHE A 16 5.28 6.05 4.20
CA PHE A 16 5.62 4.67 4.54
C PHE A 16 6.65 4.59 5.68
N ARG A 17 6.24 4.00 6.80
CA ARG A 17 7.07 3.77 8.00
C ARG A 17 7.50 2.31 8.08
N CYS A 18 8.53 1.98 7.32
CA CYS A 18 9.15 0.66 7.26
C CYS A 18 9.42 0.02 8.65
N GLN A 19 9.86 0.82 9.62
CA GLN A 19 10.14 0.36 10.99
C GLN A 19 8.91 -0.13 11.76
N ASN A 20 7.70 0.19 11.29
CA ASN A 20 6.44 -0.25 11.90
C ASN A 20 5.89 -1.54 11.30
N VAL A 21 6.57 -2.10 10.29
CA VAL A 21 6.23 -3.39 9.70
C VAL A 21 6.70 -4.52 10.64
N LYS A 22 5.88 -5.56 10.77
CA LYS A 22 6.19 -6.74 11.55
C LYS A 22 7.47 -7.42 11.04
N GLY A 23 8.37 -7.79 11.94
CA GLY A 23 9.64 -8.46 11.61
C GLY A 23 10.79 -7.50 11.28
N PHE A 24 10.60 -6.18 11.44
CA PHE A 24 11.63 -5.18 11.11
C PHE A 24 12.89 -5.33 11.97
N GLU A 25 12.74 -5.47 13.28
CA GLU A 25 13.88 -5.60 14.20
C GLU A 25 14.72 -6.84 13.91
N GLU A 26 14.06 -7.98 13.68
CA GLU A 26 14.70 -9.24 13.34
C GLU A 26 15.43 -9.15 11.99
N ALA A 27 14.77 -8.59 10.97
CA ALA A 27 15.38 -8.36 9.66
C ALA A 27 16.56 -7.40 9.74
N LEU A 28 16.48 -6.33 10.55
CA LEU A 28 17.58 -5.38 10.73
C LEU A 28 18.78 -6.02 11.44
N ALA A 29 18.54 -6.90 12.42
CA ALA A 29 19.60 -7.68 13.04
C ALA A 29 20.31 -8.56 12.02
N GLU A 30 19.55 -9.24 11.15
CA GLU A 30 20.09 -10.12 10.12
C GLU A 30 20.87 -9.35 9.03
N VAL A 31 20.37 -8.18 8.61
CA VAL A 31 21.07 -7.27 7.68
C VAL A 31 22.44 -6.87 8.25
N LYS A 32 22.50 -6.54 9.54
CA LYS A 32 23.75 -6.19 10.22
C LYS A 32 24.70 -7.38 10.33
N GLU A 33 24.18 -8.55 10.70
CA GLU A 33 24.98 -9.79 10.80
C GLU A 33 25.61 -10.16 9.45
N LYS A 34 24.82 -10.11 8.37
CA LYS A 34 25.27 -10.41 7.00
C LYS A 34 26.08 -9.27 6.36
N LYS A 35 26.27 -8.13 7.05
CA LYS A 35 26.94 -6.93 6.55
C LYS A 35 26.35 -6.41 5.24
N LEU A 36 25.02 -6.47 5.12
CA LEU A 36 24.27 -6.00 3.95
C LEU A 36 23.89 -4.51 4.03
N GLY A 37 24.09 -3.86 5.18
CA GLY A 37 23.76 -2.44 5.38
C GLY A 37 23.20 -2.17 6.78
N GLY A 38 22.24 -1.24 6.84
CA GLY A 38 21.49 -0.88 8.04
C GLY A 38 19.99 -0.69 7.75
N ALA A 39 19.34 0.13 8.57
CA ALA A 39 17.91 0.37 8.47
C ALA A 39 17.52 1.05 7.15
N SER A 40 18.37 1.93 6.63
CA SER A 40 18.12 2.63 5.37
C SER A 40 18.05 1.63 4.21
N GLU A 41 19.05 0.74 4.09
CA GLU A 41 19.10 -0.28 3.04
C GLU A 41 17.95 -1.27 3.19
N LEU A 42 17.65 -1.72 4.41
CA LEU A 42 16.51 -2.60 4.67
C LEU A 42 15.17 -1.98 4.22
N CYS A 43 15.02 -0.66 4.27
CA CYS A 43 13.78 0.04 3.95
C CYS A 43 13.69 0.61 2.53
N SER A 44 14.78 0.61 1.77
CA SER A 44 14.83 1.23 0.44
C SER A 44 15.39 0.31 -0.65
N ASP A 45 16.14 -0.74 -0.30
CA ASP A 45 16.70 -1.69 -1.24
C ASP A 45 15.92 -3.01 -1.21
N ALA A 46 15.17 -3.26 -2.27
CA ALA A 46 14.40 -4.49 -2.46
C ALA A 46 15.25 -5.76 -2.37
N SER A 47 16.50 -5.72 -2.83
CA SER A 47 17.41 -6.86 -2.81
C SER A 47 17.88 -7.17 -1.39
N VAL A 48 18.16 -6.13 -0.60
CA VAL A 48 18.54 -6.28 0.83
C VAL A 48 17.37 -6.83 1.64
N ALA A 49 16.18 -6.25 1.47
CA ALA A 49 14.97 -6.74 2.14
C ALA A 49 14.64 -8.19 1.76
N ALA A 50 14.74 -8.55 0.47
CA ALA A 50 14.51 -9.91 0.00
C ALA A 50 15.56 -10.91 0.56
N ALA A 51 16.82 -10.51 0.69
CA ALA A 51 17.90 -11.36 1.20
C ALA A 51 17.74 -11.80 2.67
N VAL A 52 16.91 -11.09 3.42
CA VAL A 52 16.55 -11.39 4.83
C VAL A 52 15.06 -11.71 5.00
N GLY A 53 14.32 -11.91 3.90
CA GLY A 53 12.90 -12.27 3.94
C GLY A 53 11.99 -11.20 4.59
N PHE A 54 12.39 -9.93 4.55
CA PHE A 54 11.62 -8.85 5.17
C PHE A 54 10.37 -8.52 4.36
N VAL A 55 9.20 -8.71 4.97
CA VAL A 55 7.89 -8.49 4.34
C VAL A 55 7.64 -7.02 3.96
N GLY A 56 8.40 -6.08 4.54
CA GLY A 56 8.35 -4.66 4.17
C GLY A 56 8.69 -4.41 2.70
N SER A 57 9.38 -5.33 2.02
CA SER A 57 9.63 -5.26 0.58
C SER A 57 8.36 -5.22 -0.28
N ALA A 58 7.23 -5.75 0.21
CA ALA A 58 5.93 -5.66 -0.45
C ALA A 58 5.44 -4.21 -0.60
N PHE A 59 6.01 -3.28 0.17
CA PHE A 59 5.71 -1.86 0.10
C PHE A 59 6.65 -1.09 -0.79
N PHE A 60 7.60 -1.68 -1.53
CA PHE A 60 8.58 -0.92 -2.30
C PHE A 60 8.06 -0.53 -3.69
N VAL A 61 8.58 0.60 -4.21
CA VAL A 61 8.20 1.16 -5.52
C VAL A 61 8.58 0.13 -6.57
N GLN A 62 7.68 -0.17 -7.51
CA GLN A 62 8.03 -1.04 -8.62
C GLN A 62 9.04 -0.35 -9.55
N PRO A 63 10.00 -1.08 -10.12
CA PRO A 63 10.91 -0.52 -11.11
C PRO A 63 10.15 0.18 -12.26
N PRO A 64 10.72 1.25 -12.85
CA PRO A 64 10.12 1.91 -14.00
C PRO A 64 9.78 0.92 -15.12
N GLY A 65 8.59 1.06 -15.71
CA GLY A 65 8.13 0.23 -16.82
C GLY A 65 7.35 -1.05 -16.44
N VAL A 66 7.23 -1.38 -15.15
CA VAL A 66 6.40 -2.50 -14.69
C VAL A 66 4.89 -2.23 -14.86
N ALA A 67 4.47 -0.96 -14.72
CA ALA A 67 3.12 -0.53 -15.02
C ALA A 67 3.12 0.80 -15.76
N LYS A 68 2.27 0.91 -16.79
CA LYS A 68 1.83 2.21 -17.28
C LYS A 68 0.67 2.63 -16.41
N ASP A 69 0.95 3.42 -15.39
CA ASP A 69 -0.09 4.04 -14.60
C ASP A 69 -0.17 5.50 -15.02
N SER A 70 -1.11 5.81 -15.91
CA SER A 70 -1.45 7.19 -16.28
C SER A 70 -2.64 7.71 -15.48
N SER A 71 -3.19 6.93 -14.55
CA SER A 71 -4.31 7.37 -13.73
C SER A 71 -3.84 8.31 -12.62
N THR A 72 -4.73 9.21 -12.24
CA THR A 72 -4.62 9.98 -11.00
C THR A 72 -4.47 9.02 -9.81
N TRP A 73 -3.83 9.46 -8.73
CA TRP A 73 -3.78 8.72 -7.47
C TRP A 73 -5.19 8.42 -6.93
N ASP A 74 -5.40 7.20 -6.46
CA ASP A 74 -6.68 6.76 -5.87
C ASP A 74 -6.52 6.23 -4.44
N ALA A 75 -6.79 7.10 -3.47
CA ALA A 75 -6.74 6.76 -2.04
C ALA A 75 -7.82 5.73 -1.62
N GLU A 76 -8.83 5.48 -2.45
CA GLU A 76 -9.90 4.52 -2.19
C GLU A 76 -9.72 3.21 -2.99
N SER A 77 -8.62 3.06 -3.73
CA SER A 77 -8.38 1.90 -4.57
C SER A 77 -8.40 0.60 -3.77
N ILE A 78 -9.04 -0.43 -4.32
CA ILE A 78 -8.99 -1.80 -3.79
C ILE A 78 -7.58 -2.40 -3.84
N MET A 79 -6.70 -1.82 -4.65
CA MET A 79 -5.30 -2.19 -4.78
C MET A 79 -4.40 -1.47 -3.77
N LEU A 80 -4.93 -0.56 -2.95
CA LEU A 80 -4.18 0.13 -1.90
C LEU A 80 -4.21 -0.69 -0.60
N TYR A 81 -3.03 -0.94 -0.04
CA TYR A 81 -2.94 -1.51 1.30
C TYR A 81 -3.48 -0.55 2.35
N TRP A 82 -4.34 -1.07 3.24
CA TRP A 82 -4.83 -0.33 4.38
C TRP A 82 -3.73 -0.12 5.44
N ALA A 83 -3.95 0.83 6.35
CA ALA A 83 -2.94 1.29 7.32
C ALA A 83 -2.29 0.17 8.15
N GLY A 84 -3.07 -0.86 8.50
CA GLY A 84 -2.62 -2.00 9.32
C GLY A 84 -2.00 -3.16 8.54
N SER A 85 -1.83 -3.05 7.23
CA SER A 85 -1.20 -4.10 6.41
C SER A 85 0.21 -4.41 6.93
N PHE A 86 0.45 -5.66 7.31
CA PHE A 86 1.73 -6.13 7.89
C PHE A 86 2.22 -5.32 9.11
N ALA A 87 1.33 -4.57 9.77
CA ALA A 87 1.71 -3.73 10.89
C ALA A 87 2.08 -4.56 12.12
N LYS A 88 2.88 -3.97 13.00
CA LYS A 88 3.00 -4.43 14.38
C LYS A 88 1.66 -4.33 15.11
N ASP A 89 1.49 -5.17 16.13
CA ASP A 89 0.28 -5.21 16.97
C ASP A 89 -0.09 -3.84 17.55
N ASP A 90 0.91 -2.99 17.81
CA ASP A 90 0.70 -1.67 18.42
C ASP A 90 -0.13 -0.74 17.52
N CYS A 91 0.07 -0.77 16.19
CA CYS A 91 -0.81 -0.06 15.26
C CYS A 91 -2.25 -0.54 15.44
N LEU A 92 -2.48 -1.86 15.35
CA LEU A 92 -3.83 -2.43 15.39
C LEU A 92 -4.57 -2.12 16.71
N LYS A 93 -3.85 -1.97 17.83
CA LYS A 93 -4.42 -1.69 19.14
C LYS A 93 -4.62 -0.20 19.40
N ARG A 94 -3.78 0.66 18.83
CA ARG A 94 -3.67 2.09 19.19
C ARG A 94 -3.80 3.05 18.01
N GLU A 95 -4.19 2.59 16.83
CA GLU A 95 -4.33 3.43 15.63
C GLU A 95 -5.25 4.66 15.84
N LYS A 96 -6.21 4.57 16.77
CA LYS A 96 -7.09 5.69 17.15
C LYS A 96 -6.38 6.76 17.98
N ASP A 97 -5.37 6.38 18.74
CA ASP A 97 -4.62 7.26 19.65
C ASP A 97 -3.35 7.78 18.99
N ASP A 98 -2.69 6.95 18.18
CA ASP A 98 -1.39 7.22 17.58
C ASP A 98 -1.25 6.54 16.22
N LYS A 99 -1.56 7.29 15.16
CA LYS A 99 -1.45 6.85 13.77
C LYS A 99 -0.01 6.62 13.33
N THR A 100 0.97 7.20 14.04
CA THR A 100 2.39 7.09 13.68
C THR A 100 2.94 5.69 13.92
N LEU A 101 2.19 4.82 14.60
CA LEU A 101 2.50 3.41 14.83
C LEU A 101 2.20 2.55 13.60
N CYS A 102 1.44 3.05 12.63
CA CYS A 102 1.04 2.29 11.45
C CYS A 102 2.06 2.44 10.31
N PRO A 103 2.31 1.37 9.52
CA PRO A 103 3.20 1.42 8.35
C PRO A 103 2.77 2.41 7.29
N LEU A 104 1.47 2.62 7.08
CA LEU A 104 0.95 3.51 6.05
C LEU A 104 -0.02 4.54 6.63
N THR A 105 0.17 5.79 6.27
CA THR A 105 -0.75 6.91 6.49
C THR A 105 -0.73 7.82 5.28
N TYR A 106 -1.83 8.53 5.01
CA TYR A 106 -1.88 9.52 3.93
C TYR A 106 -2.11 10.92 4.49
N ASP A 107 -1.68 11.94 3.75
CA ASP A 107 -1.97 13.35 4.06
C ASP A 107 -2.66 13.96 2.84
N GLU A 108 -3.80 14.60 3.05
CA GLU A 108 -4.54 15.31 2.01
C GLU A 108 -3.70 16.44 1.36
N ASN A 109 -2.63 16.87 2.01
CA ASN A 109 -1.70 17.89 1.53
C ASN A 109 -0.41 17.31 0.91
N HIS A 110 -0.38 16.03 0.57
CA HIS A 110 0.73 15.40 -0.15
C HIS A 110 2.06 15.46 0.62
N GLY A 111 2.04 15.01 1.88
CA GLY A 111 3.23 14.95 2.74
C GLY A 111 3.72 16.30 3.27
N LYS A 112 2.93 17.37 3.11
CA LYS A 112 3.29 18.74 3.55
C LYS A 112 2.77 19.09 4.94
N ALA A 113 1.86 18.29 5.50
CA ALA A 113 1.24 18.52 6.81
C ALA A 113 1.16 17.20 7.61
N PRO A 114 2.29 16.71 8.16
CA PRO A 114 2.32 15.44 8.92
C PRO A 114 1.38 15.44 10.14
N GLU A 115 1.03 16.60 10.68
CA GLU A 115 0.04 16.74 11.76
C GLU A 115 -1.40 16.42 11.33
N LYS A 116 -1.66 16.32 10.03
CA LYS A 116 -2.97 16.00 9.44
C LYS A 116 -3.01 14.62 8.80
N GLU A 117 -2.10 13.72 9.16
CA GLU A 117 -2.14 12.38 8.58
C GLU A 117 -3.40 11.59 8.98
N HIS A 118 -3.89 10.81 8.03
CA HIS A 118 -5.05 9.95 8.12
C HIS A 118 -4.63 8.48 7.95
N LEU A 119 -5.36 7.58 8.59
CA LEU A 119 -5.20 6.14 8.35
C LEU A 119 -5.84 5.81 7.01
N ILE A 120 -5.13 5.02 6.20
CA ILE A 120 -5.70 4.46 4.97
C ILE A 120 -6.74 3.40 5.37
N PRO A 121 -8.03 3.58 5.04
CA PRO A 121 -9.07 2.61 5.38
C PRO A 121 -8.91 1.33 4.56
N ARG A 122 -9.53 0.25 5.03
CA ARG A 122 -9.61 -0.98 4.24
C ARG A 122 -10.71 -0.86 3.18
N ALA A 123 -10.33 -0.90 1.92
CA ALA A 123 -11.26 -1.05 0.82
C ALA A 123 -11.79 -2.50 0.75
N PHE A 124 -13.09 -2.64 0.51
CA PHE A 124 -13.76 -3.95 0.33
C PHE A 124 -14.39 -4.11 -1.05
N GLN A 125 -14.37 -3.06 -1.86
CA GLN A 125 -14.90 -3.01 -3.22
C GLN A 125 -13.97 -2.14 -4.07
N PRO A 126 -13.90 -2.38 -5.39
CA PRO A 126 -13.22 -1.46 -6.32
C PRO A 126 -13.78 -0.05 -6.19
N SER A 127 -12.91 0.95 -6.21
CA SER A 127 -13.29 2.35 -6.31
C SER A 127 -13.88 2.64 -7.70
N LYS A 128 -14.37 3.87 -7.89
CA LYS A 128 -14.76 4.34 -9.21
C LYS A 128 -13.57 4.35 -10.18
N MET A 129 -12.39 4.75 -9.72
CA MET A 129 -11.20 4.85 -10.55
C MET A 129 -10.62 3.48 -10.90
N ASP A 130 -10.70 2.49 -10.00
CA ASP A 130 -10.35 1.09 -10.30
C ASP A 130 -11.19 0.56 -11.49
N VAL A 131 -12.50 0.85 -11.47
CA VAL A 131 -13.42 0.44 -12.54
C VAL A 131 -13.10 1.15 -13.85
N GLU A 132 -12.85 2.47 -13.81
CA GLU A 132 -12.48 3.26 -14.98
C GLU A 132 -11.14 2.79 -15.59
N PHE A 133 -10.13 2.50 -14.76
CA PHE A 133 -8.85 1.98 -15.21
C PHE A 133 -8.98 0.63 -15.92
N ILE A 134 -9.79 -0.29 -15.38
CA ILE A 134 -10.08 -1.58 -16.02
C ILE A 134 -10.81 -1.36 -17.35
N ARG A 135 -11.80 -0.45 -17.41
CA ARG A 135 -12.51 -0.15 -18.66
C ARG A 135 -11.56 0.36 -19.73
N ASP A 136 -10.67 1.29 -19.38
CA ASP A 136 -9.67 1.84 -20.31
C ASP A 136 -8.71 0.76 -20.84
N ILE A 137 -8.13 -0.07 -19.95
CA ILE A 137 -7.18 -1.12 -20.34
C ILE A 137 -7.79 -2.17 -21.26
N TYR A 138 -9.03 -2.57 -21.00
CA TYR A 138 -9.69 -3.64 -21.74
C TYR A 138 -10.59 -3.13 -22.87
N GLY A 139 -10.71 -1.81 -23.04
CA GLY A 139 -11.59 -1.19 -24.04
C GLY A 139 -13.06 -1.51 -23.82
N LEU A 140 -13.48 -1.64 -22.56
CA LEU A 140 -14.88 -1.90 -22.19
C LEU A 140 -15.66 -0.60 -22.21
N ASP A 141 -16.89 -0.65 -22.73
CA ASP A 141 -17.83 0.47 -22.67
C ASP A 141 -19.00 0.18 -21.70
N ASP A 142 -19.89 1.16 -21.52
CA ASP A 142 -21.03 1.03 -20.62
C ASP A 142 -22.05 -0.04 -21.06
N SER A 143 -21.99 -0.50 -22.33
CA SER A 143 -22.83 -1.58 -22.84
C SER A 143 -22.30 -2.98 -22.47
N ASP A 144 -21.05 -3.07 -22.04
CA ASP A 144 -20.41 -4.30 -21.56
C ASP A 144 -20.72 -4.63 -20.09
N GLU A 145 -21.56 -3.83 -19.40
CA GLU A 145 -21.96 -4.18 -18.04
C GLU A 145 -22.73 -5.52 -18.06
N PRO A 146 -22.20 -6.57 -17.41
CA PRO A 146 -22.93 -7.83 -17.33
C PRO A 146 -24.27 -7.53 -16.67
N GLU A 147 -25.37 -7.95 -17.30
CA GLU A 147 -26.70 -7.88 -16.69
C GLU A 147 -26.53 -8.27 -15.22
N ARG A 148 -26.75 -7.31 -14.31
CA ARG A 148 -26.70 -7.56 -12.87
C ARG A 148 -27.78 -8.59 -12.58
N LYS A 149 -27.46 -9.87 -12.72
CA LYS A 149 -28.27 -10.97 -12.23
C LYS A 149 -28.33 -10.72 -10.75
N SER A 150 -29.49 -10.26 -10.29
CA SER A 150 -29.81 -10.03 -8.89
C SER A 150 -29.24 -11.21 -8.11
N LEU A 151 -28.13 -10.99 -7.42
CA LEU A 151 -27.56 -12.01 -6.56
C LEU A 151 -28.59 -12.20 -5.46
N VAL A 152 -29.33 -13.31 -5.55
CA VAL A 152 -30.29 -13.71 -4.54
C VAL A 152 -29.54 -13.67 -3.21
N PRO A 153 -29.98 -12.87 -2.23
CA PRO A 153 -29.27 -12.78 -0.96
C PRO A 153 -29.17 -14.18 -0.37
N LEU A 154 -27.94 -14.61 -0.07
CA LEU A 154 -27.69 -15.84 0.69
C LEU A 154 -28.39 -15.66 2.04
N ARG A 155 -29.57 -16.26 2.19
CA ARG A 155 -30.25 -16.34 3.49
C ARG A 155 -29.38 -17.23 4.38
N GLY A 156 -28.80 -16.62 5.41
CA GLY A 156 -28.18 -17.34 6.53
C GLY A 156 -29.22 -18.01 7.42
#